data_AF-A0A9Q9YTY1-F1
#
_entry.id   AF-A0A9Q9YTY1-F1
#
_cell.length_a   1.000
_cell.length_b   1.000
_cell.length_c   1.000
_cell.angle_alpha   90.00
_cell.angle_beta   90.00
_cell.angle_gamma   90.00
#
_symmetry.space_group_name_H-M   'P 1'
#
loop_
_entity.id
_entity.type
_entity.pdbx_description
1 polymer ?
#
loop_
_entity_poly.entity_id
_entity_poly.type
_entity_poly.pdbx_seq_one_letter_code
_entity_poly.pdbx_strand_id
1 'polypeptide(L)' 'MERGSLLSKYMDRTNPMVKHMGLMIKRYGMAAAPAAPQMFGNAGREHMKKYGTKPQHFAKIAWKTNKAFTGLEQHGGQ' A
#
# COMPACT_ATOMS: atom_id res chain seq x y z
N MET A 1 12.83 6.35 18.50
CA MET A 1 11.75 6.13 17.51
C MET A 1 10.64 5.36 18.19
N GLU A 2 9.38 5.73 17.95
CA GLU A 2 8.20 4.95 18.37
C GLU A 2 8.21 3.58 17.66
N ARG A 3 7.78 2.52 18.34
CA ARG A 3 7.65 1.18 17.72
C ARG A 3 6.31 1.06 17.00
N GLY A 4 6.32 0.52 15.78
CA GLY A 4 5.10 0.25 15.00
C GLY A 4 4.83 1.29 13.90
N SER A 5 3.64 1.22 13.30
CA SER A 5 3.24 2.12 12.22
C SER A 5 3.17 3.56 12.70
N LEU A 6 3.78 4.49 11.97
CA LEU A 6 3.68 5.91 12.24
C LEU A 6 2.22 6.37 12.07
N LEU A 7 1.57 6.72 13.18
CA LEU A 7 0.24 7.32 13.18
C LEU A 7 0.34 8.83 12.99
N SER A 8 -0.74 9.45 12.50
CA SER A 8 -0.83 10.91 12.51
C SER A 8 -0.81 11.40 13.95
N LYS A 9 0.16 12.26 14.28
CA LYS A 9 0.36 12.79 15.63
C LYS A 9 -0.37 14.12 15.88
N TYR A 10 -0.66 14.85 14.80
CA TYR A 10 -1.21 16.20 14.85
C TYR A 10 -2.54 16.23 14.08
N MET A 11 -3.63 16.55 14.78
CA MET A 11 -4.99 16.65 14.21
C MET A 11 -5.51 18.10 14.15
N ASP A 12 -4.71 19.04 14.64
CA ASP A 12 -4.95 20.48 14.68
C ASP A 12 -4.70 21.19 13.33
N ARG A 13 -4.23 20.43 12.34
CA ARG A 13 -3.82 20.95 11.03
C ARG A 13 -4.33 20.05 9.91
N THR A 14 -4.40 20.60 8.71
CA THR A 14 -4.81 19.84 7.53
C THR A 14 -3.90 18.63 7.32
N ASN A 15 -4.51 17.45 7.25
CA ASN A 15 -3.77 16.22 6.98
C ASN A 15 -3.15 16.28 5.57
N PRO A 16 -1.84 15.98 5.40
CA PRO A 16 -1.17 16.03 4.11
C PRO A 16 -1.78 15.10 3.05
N MET A 17 -2.52 14.06 3.48
CA MET A 17 -3.16 13.09 2.60
C MET A 17 -4.52 13.54 2.05
N VAL A 18 -5.07 14.68 2.48
CA VAL A 18 -6.44 15.12 2.10
C VAL A 18 -6.64 15.16 0.58
N LYS A 19 -5.72 15.78 -0.16
CA LYS A 19 -5.82 15.89 -1.63
C LYS A 19 -5.75 14.53 -2.33
N HIS A 20 -4.84 13.66 -1.88
CA HIS A 20 -4.67 12.31 -2.42
C HIS A 20 -5.92 11.45 -2.19
N MET A 21 -6.47 11.52 -0.97
CA MET A 21 -7.68 10.80 -0.62
C MET A 21 -8.89 11.33 -1.41
N GLY A 22 -9.03 12.65 -1.56
CA GLY A 22 -10.09 13.25 -2.36
C GLY A 22 -10.11 12.75 -3.81
N LEU A 23 -8.95 12.64 -4.46
CA LEU A 23 -8.85 12.08 -5.82
C LEU A 23 -9.22 10.60 -5.88
N MET A 24 -8.77 9.80 -4.91
CA MET A 24 -9.09 8.37 -4.83
C MET A 24 -10.60 8.17 -4.67
N ILE A 25 -11.23 8.87 -3.72
CA ILE A 25 -12.68 8.79 -3.47
C ILE A 25 -13.46 9.20 -4.71
N LYS A 26 -13.08 10.31 -5.36
CA LYS A 26 -13.75 10.81 -6.57
C LYS A 26 -13.76 9.77 -7.71
N ARG A 27 -12.70 8.95 -7.82
CA ARG A 27 -12.51 8.04 -8.96
C ARG A 27 -12.97 6.61 -8.69
N TYR A 28 -12.85 6.14 -7.46
CA TYR A 28 -13.09 4.72 -7.10
C TYR A 28 -14.03 4.53 -5.92
N GLY A 29 -14.50 5.62 -5.29
CA GLY A 29 -15.29 5.58 -4.06
C GLY A 29 -14.46 5.24 -2.82
N MET A 30 -15.14 5.10 -1.68
CA MET A 30 -14.55 4.64 -0.42
C MET A 30 -15.28 3.38 0.05
N ALA A 31 -14.51 2.35 0.41
CA ALA A 31 -15.01 1.14 1.04
C ALA A 31 -14.77 1.18 2.56
N ALA A 32 -15.48 0.33 3.31
CA ALA A 32 -15.28 0.13 4.75
C ALA A 32 -14.00 -0.70 5.04
N ALA A 33 -12.84 -0.19 4.63
CA ALA A 33 -11.53 -0.81 4.80
C ALA A 33 -10.47 0.26 5.15
N PRO A 34 -9.27 -0.10 5.61
CA PRO A 34 -8.21 0.88 5.86
C PRO A 34 -7.83 1.66 4.58
N ALA A 35 -7.49 2.94 4.75
CA ALA A 35 -7.24 3.86 3.64
C ALA A 35 -6.05 3.46 2.75
N ALA A 36 -4.96 2.94 3.33
CA ALA A 36 -3.75 2.60 2.58
C ALA A 36 -3.96 1.45 1.56
N PRO A 37 -4.53 0.28 1.94
CA PRO A 37 -4.89 -0.78 0.98
C PRO A 37 -5.81 -0.30 -0.13
N GLN A 38 -6.77 0.58 0.18
CA GLN A 38 -7.66 1.15 -0.84
C GLN A 38 -6.89 2.01 -1.85
N MET A 39 -6.00 2.88 -1.37
CA MET A 39 -5.20 3.75 -2.23
C MET A 39 -4.30 2.95 -3.18
N PHE A 40 -3.49 2.02 -2.64
CA PHE A 40 -2.57 1.21 -3.47
C PHE A 40 -3.31 0.16 -4.31
N GLY A 41 -4.37 -0.44 -3.78
CA GLY A 41 -5.20 -1.40 -4.51
C GLY A 41 -5.91 -0.76 -5.71
N ASN A 42 -6.46 0.45 -5.54
CA ASN A 42 -7.08 1.21 -6.63
C ASN A 42 -6.05 1.63 -7.68
N ALA A 43 -4.85 2.04 -7.29
CA ALA A 43 -3.75 2.31 -8.22
C ALA A 43 -3.35 1.04 -9.01
N GLY A 44 -3.30 -0.12 -8.36
CA GLY A 44 -3.09 -1.41 -9.02
C GLY A 44 -4.19 -1.70 -10.06
N ARG A 45 -5.46 -1.46 -9.70
CA ARG A 45 -6.60 -1.58 -10.64
C ARG A 45 -6.48 -0.63 -11.83
N GLU A 46 -6.04 0.61 -11.60
CA GLU A 46 -5.78 1.56 -12.68
C GLU A 46 -4.68 1.07 -13.63
N HIS A 47 -3.59 0.55 -13.08
CA HIS A 47 -2.48 -0.01 -13.84
C HIS A 47 -2.91 -1.23 -14.67
N MET A 48 -3.75 -2.10 -14.11
CA MET A 48 -4.34 -3.23 -14.85
C MET A 48 -5.18 -2.75 -16.03
N LYS A 49 -6.01 -1.71 -15.84
CA LYS A 49 -6.84 -1.14 -16.91
C LYS A 49 -6.01 -0.50 -18.02
N LYS A 50 -4.94 0.24 -17.68
CA LYS A 50 -4.15 0.99 -18.64
C LYS A 50 -3.12 0.13 -19.40
N TYR A 51 -2.53 -0.86 -18.72
CA TYR A 51 -1.37 -1.61 -19.23
C TYR A 51 -1.60 -3.12 -19.33
N GLY A 52 -2.81 -3.61 -19.06
CA GLY A 52 -3.13 -5.05 -19.15
C GLY A 52 -2.37 -5.92 -18.14
N THR A 53 -1.86 -5.32 -17.07
CA THR A 53 -1.21 -6.06 -15.98
C THR A 53 -2.21 -7.01 -15.35
N LYS A 54 -1.76 -8.22 -14.98
CA LYS A 54 -2.63 -9.22 -14.40
C LYS A 54 -2.47 -9.26 -12.87
N PRO A 55 -3.50 -9.66 -12.10
CA PRO A 55 -3.41 -9.81 -10.64
C PRO A 55 -2.22 -10.67 -10.18
N GLN A 56 -1.85 -11.68 -10.99
CA GLN A 56 -0.73 -12.57 -10.74
C GLN A 56 0.62 -11.83 -10.68
N HIS A 57 0.77 -10.71 -11.38
CA HIS A 57 2.01 -9.92 -11.32
C HIS A 57 2.21 -9.30 -9.94
N PHE A 58 1.14 -8.76 -9.33
CA PHE A 58 1.20 -8.23 -7.97
C PHE A 58 1.46 -9.34 -6.94
N ALA A 59 0.82 -10.50 -7.11
CA ALA A 59 1.07 -11.67 -6.26
C ALA A 59 2.54 -12.14 -6.33
N LYS A 60 3.14 -12.14 -7.53
CA LYS A 60 4.57 -12.48 -7.70
C LYS A 60 5.50 -11.50 -7.00
N ILE A 61 5.19 -10.20 -7.01
CA ILE A 61 5.96 -9.19 -6.27
C ILE A 61 5.93 -9.49 -4.78
N ALA A 62 4.74 -9.75 -4.21
CA ALA A 62 4.60 -10.11 -2.81
C ALA A 62 5.37 -11.40 -2.46
N TRP A 63 5.26 -12.43 -3.30
CA TRP A 63 6.01 -13.67 -3.12
C TRP A 63 7.53 -13.44 -3.12
N LYS A 64 8.05 -12.66 -4.08
CA LYS A 64 9.49 -12.35 -4.15
C LYS A 64 9.96 -11.65 -2.88
N THR A 65 9.23 -10.65 -2.41
CA THR A 65 9.57 -9.91 -1.19
C THR A 65 9.54 -10.80 0.04
N ASN A 66 8.50 -11.63 0.21
CA ASN A 66 8.41 -12.56 1.32
C ASN A 66 9.55 -13.58 1.29
N LYS A 67 9.85 -14.18 0.12
CA LYS A 67 10.96 -15.12 -0.03
C LYS A 67 12.31 -14.48 0.29
N ALA A 68 12.54 -13.25 -0.16
CA ALA A 68 13.77 -12.52 0.13
C ALA A 68 13.91 -12.24 1.64
N PHE A 69 12.82 -11.84 2.30
CA PHE A 69 12.79 -11.61 3.74
C PHE A 69 13.12 -12.88 4.53
N THR A 70 12.45 -14.00 4.22
CA THR A 70 12.72 -15.29 4.89
C THR A 70 14.13 -15.83 4.62
N GLY A 71 14.73 -15.49 3.47
CA GLY A 71 16.10 -15.88 3.14
C GLY A 71 17.17 -15.10 3.94
N LEU A 72 16.86 -13.87 4.38
CA LEU A 72 17.77 -13.07 5.20
C LEU A 72 17.86 -13.60 6.64
N GLU A 73 16.77 -14.16 7.18
CA GLU A 73 16.79 -14.81 8.51
C GLU A 73 17.67 -16.06 8.55
N GLN A 74 17.82 -16.78 7.42
CA GLN A 74 18.67 -17.97 7.34
C GLN A 74 20.17 -17.68 7.21
N HIS A 75 20.54 -16.44 6.85
CA HIS A 75 21.94 -16.02 6.66
C HIS A 75 22.41 -14.96 7.66
N GLY A 76 21.56 -14.50 8.57
CA GLY A 76 21.88 -13.52 9.62
C GLY A 76 22.31 -14.11 10.97
N GLY A 77 22.58 -15.42 11.03
CA GLY A 77 23.07 -16.11 12.22
C GLY A 77 24.56 -16.44 12.13
N GLN A 78 25.41 -15.42 12.29
CA GLN A 78 26.79 -15.52 12.81
C GLN A 78 27.06 -14.31 13.70
#